data_AF-N6T5D3-F1
#
_entry.id   AF-N6T5D3-F1
#
_cell.length_a   1.000
_cell.length_b   1.000
_cell.length_c   1.000
_cell.angle_alpha   90.00
_cell.angle_beta   90.00
_cell.angle_gamma   90.00
#
_symmetry.space_group_name_H-M   'P 1'
#
loop_
_entity.id
_entity.type
_entity.pdbx_description
1 polymer ?
#
loop_
_entity_poly.entity_id
_entity_poly.type
_entity_poly.pdbx_seq_one_letter_code
_entity_poly.pdbx_strand_id
1 'polypeptide(L)'
;MDGYPDILATLAQENVDHPQSFLLENVACQSGCGKFKRSYAIKWTALSPFRNGTAMAAFFDFYQDGILDCILVTYNGTHYQAGAFKNSLDYDANFIKVMVLTGLTNKHSQMINGRVGKKRRTYGTNLPGPSISYKTTTQEGNLRHGVSPQMPQSAHFSLNLPYTIFGLGRTPNFVDSVTVGLSNNSRCWTQIIPNSQMVVIPWPVNQAWKWKAQLFVTPSKLILMSVAALTAVCGMITVIIGVLHWKERQEDKKERLSESHRFHFDAM
;
A
#
# COMPACT_ATOMS: atom_id res chain seq x y z
N MET A 1 0.22 11.84 0.71
CA MET A 1 -0.75 11.18 -0.19
C MET A 1 -2.17 11.42 0.32
N ASP A 2 -2.82 12.51 -0.10
CA ASP A 2 -4.11 12.97 0.41
C ASP A 2 -5.32 12.55 -0.47
N GLY A 3 -5.06 11.85 -1.59
CA GLY A 3 -6.08 11.37 -2.52
C GLY A 3 -6.35 12.30 -3.68
N TYR A 4 -5.66 13.44 -3.77
CA TYR A 4 -5.70 14.33 -4.92
C TYR A 4 -4.43 14.15 -5.77
N PRO A 5 -4.55 14.07 -7.11
CA PRO A 5 -3.39 13.88 -7.97
C PRO A 5 -2.60 15.20 -8.08
N ASP A 6 -1.33 15.14 -7.73
CA ASP A 6 -0.34 16.18 -8.00
C ASP A 6 0.21 16.04 -9.42
N ILE A 7 0.76 17.13 -9.96
CA ILE A 7 1.34 17.16 -11.30
C ILE A 7 2.84 17.36 -11.19
N LEU A 8 3.61 16.59 -11.96
CA LEU A 8 5.02 16.85 -12.21
C LEU A 8 5.13 17.38 -13.64
N ALA A 9 5.58 18.63 -13.78
CA ALA A 9 5.63 19.30 -15.07
C ALA A 9 6.98 19.96 -15.30
N THR A 10 7.47 19.85 -16.52
CA THR A 10 8.65 20.57 -17.00
C THR A 10 8.21 21.88 -17.65
N LEU A 11 8.70 23.00 -17.13
CA LEU A 11 8.39 24.35 -17.59
C LEU A 11 9.67 25.00 -18.14
N ALA A 12 9.53 25.81 -19.18
CA ALA A 12 10.61 26.64 -19.70
C ALA A 12 10.16 28.10 -19.67
N GLN A 13 11.04 28.99 -19.24
CA GLN A 13 10.78 30.42 -19.26
C GLN A 13 11.28 31.00 -20.59
N GLU A 14 10.52 31.90 -21.21
CA GLU A 14 11.02 32.69 -22.34
C GLU A 14 12.27 33.45 -21.88
N ASN A 15 13.41 33.20 -22.55
CA ASN A 15 14.77 33.71 -22.26
C ASN A 15 15.65 32.93 -21.27
N VAL A 16 15.21 31.76 -20.77
CA VAL A 16 16.10 30.82 -20.05
C VAL A 16 16.35 29.62 -20.94
N ASP A 17 17.62 29.34 -21.25
CA ASP A 17 18.00 28.29 -22.21
C ASP A 17 17.56 26.87 -21.81
N HIS A 18 17.27 26.63 -20.53
CA HIS A 18 17.06 25.29 -20.01
C HIS A 18 15.72 25.15 -19.30
N PRO A 19 14.92 24.14 -19.65
CA PRO A 19 13.69 23.84 -18.94
C PRO A 19 14.00 23.28 -17.54
N GLN A 20 13.02 23.39 -16.65
CA GLN A 20 13.11 22.88 -15.29
C GLN A 20 11.80 22.22 -14.89
N SER A 21 11.90 21.12 -14.16
CA SER A 21 10.79 20.33 -13.66
C SER A 21 10.38 20.81 -12.28
N PHE A 22 9.08 20.97 -12.09
CA PHE A 22 8.47 21.44 -10.85
C PHE A 22 7.35 20.49 -10.42
N LEU A 23 7.23 20.31 -9.11
CA LEU A 23 6.09 19.65 -8.50
C LEU A 23 4.98 20.68 -8.28
N LEU A 24 3.81 20.41 -8.83
CA LEU A 24 2.59 21.19 -8.71
C LEU A 24 1.65 20.42 -7.78
N GLU A 25 1.59 20.86 -6.53
CA GLU A 25 0.73 20.25 -5.51
C GLU A 25 -0.72 20.67 -5.72
N ASN A 26 -1.63 19.71 -5.71
CA ASN A 26 -3.05 19.94 -5.80
C ASN A 26 -3.59 20.39 -4.44
N VAL A 27 -3.95 21.66 -4.30
CA VAL A 27 -4.40 22.27 -3.03
C VAL A 27 -5.83 22.78 -3.11
N ALA A 28 -6.49 22.92 -1.94
CA ALA A 28 -7.79 23.58 -1.88
C ALA A 28 -7.67 25.03 -2.37
N CYS A 29 -8.59 25.45 -3.24
CA CYS A 29 -8.55 26.81 -3.75
C CYS A 29 -9.01 27.80 -2.67
N GLN A 30 -8.24 28.88 -2.50
CA GLN A 30 -8.54 29.95 -1.55
C GLN A 30 -9.31 31.11 -2.18
N SER A 31 -8.94 31.55 -3.39
CA SER A 31 -9.59 32.66 -4.10
C SER A 31 -9.43 32.53 -5.61
N GLY A 32 -10.47 32.91 -6.38
CA GLY A 32 -10.37 33.09 -7.83
C GLY A 32 -10.50 31.84 -8.71
N CYS A 33 -10.97 30.70 -8.21
CA CYS A 33 -11.06 29.46 -9.00
C CYS A 33 -12.39 29.23 -9.73
N GLY A 34 -13.30 30.20 -9.74
CA GLY A 34 -14.59 30.10 -10.42
C GLY A 34 -15.39 28.87 -10.00
N LYS A 35 -15.61 27.93 -10.92
CA LYS A 35 -16.36 26.68 -10.68
C LYS A 35 -15.51 25.56 -10.05
N PHE A 36 -14.19 25.71 -9.99
CA PHE A 36 -13.28 24.69 -9.47
C PHE A 36 -13.04 24.89 -7.97
N LYS A 37 -12.98 23.77 -7.23
CA LYS A 37 -12.75 23.76 -5.78
C LYS A 37 -11.26 23.67 -5.40
N ARG A 38 -10.39 23.38 -6.37
CA ARG A 38 -8.96 23.10 -6.16
C ARG A 38 -8.12 23.77 -7.26
N SER A 39 -6.86 24.04 -6.93
CA SER A 39 -5.87 24.66 -7.80
C SER A 39 -4.50 24.01 -7.58
N TYR A 40 -3.54 24.28 -8.47
CA TYR A 40 -2.18 23.78 -8.33
C TYR A 40 -1.25 24.85 -7.77
N ALA A 41 -0.54 24.54 -6.69
CA ALA A 41 0.50 25.38 -6.10
C ALA A 41 1.87 24.84 -6.49
N ILE A 42 2.71 25.69 -7.10
CA ILE A 42 4.07 25.32 -7.50
C ILE A 42 4.95 25.20 -6.25
N LYS A 43 5.57 24.03 -6.06
CA LYS A 43 6.56 23.79 -5.00
C LYS A 43 7.96 24.03 -5.52
N TRP A 44 8.38 25.30 -5.48
CA TRP A 44 9.67 25.77 -6.01
C TRP A 44 10.90 25.03 -5.46
N THR A 45 10.84 24.53 -4.24
CA THR A 45 11.97 23.88 -3.55
C THR A 45 11.81 22.38 -3.36
N ALA A 46 10.70 21.77 -3.81
CA ALA A 46 10.40 20.37 -3.52
C ALA A 46 11.43 19.40 -4.11
N LEU A 47 11.98 19.72 -5.29
CA LEU A 47 12.95 18.86 -5.99
C LEU A 47 14.41 19.29 -5.76
N SER A 48 14.70 20.06 -4.70
CA SER A 48 16.07 20.41 -4.34
C SER A 48 16.88 19.12 -4.06
N PRO A 49 18.06 18.91 -4.67
CA PRO A 49 18.97 19.91 -5.25
C PRO A 49 18.87 20.12 -6.78
N PHE A 50 17.90 19.53 -7.48
CA PHE A 50 17.79 19.56 -8.95
C PHE A 50 17.28 20.91 -9.51
N ARG A 51 18.06 21.99 -9.32
CA ARG A 51 17.68 23.36 -9.73
C ARG A 51 18.35 23.86 -11.02
N ASN A 52 19.43 23.20 -11.45
CA ASN A 52 20.26 23.65 -12.58
C ASN A 52 19.81 23.01 -13.90
N GLY A 53 18.51 23.06 -14.20
CA GLY A 53 17.95 22.52 -15.44
C GLY A 53 17.66 21.02 -15.41
N THR A 54 16.42 20.67 -15.76
CA THR A 54 15.97 19.29 -15.94
C THR A 54 15.14 19.18 -17.20
N ALA A 55 15.58 18.32 -18.11
CA ALA A 55 14.91 18.10 -19.38
C ALA A 55 13.58 17.37 -19.20
N MET A 56 13.54 16.39 -18.30
CA MET A 56 12.37 15.54 -18.06
C MET A 56 12.33 15.09 -16.60
N ALA A 57 11.13 14.83 -16.09
CA ALA A 57 10.93 14.17 -14.82
C ALA A 57 9.68 13.30 -14.86
N ALA A 58 9.70 12.18 -14.12
CA ALA A 58 8.57 11.26 -14.00
C ALA A 58 8.46 10.73 -12.57
N PHE A 59 7.23 10.52 -12.11
CA PHE A 59 6.99 9.81 -10.86
C PHE A 59 7.41 8.35 -10.99
N PHE A 60 8.09 7.84 -9.97
CA PHE A 60 8.49 6.44 -9.90
C PHE A 60 8.54 5.98 -8.45
N ASP A 61 8.41 4.70 -8.16
CA ASP A 61 8.45 4.16 -6.79
C ASP A 61 9.66 3.22 -6.71
N PHE A 62 10.79 3.71 -6.20
CA PHE A 62 12.06 2.99 -6.25
C PHE A 62 12.05 1.75 -5.37
N TYR A 63 11.38 1.83 -4.21
CA TYR A 63 11.40 0.80 -3.19
C TYR A 63 10.16 -0.09 -3.20
N GLN A 64 9.24 0.15 -4.13
CA GLN A 64 7.92 -0.50 -4.20
C GLN A 64 7.10 -0.33 -2.91
N ASP A 65 7.39 0.68 -2.11
CA ASP A 65 6.79 0.93 -0.80
C ASP A 65 5.50 1.76 -0.89
N GLY A 66 5.11 2.15 -2.10
CA GLY A 66 3.90 2.93 -2.37
C GLY A 66 4.08 4.44 -2.21
N ILE A 67 5.27 4.91 -1.85
CA ILE A 67 5.62 6.33 -1.88
C ILE A 67 6.19 6.64 -3.27
N LEU A 68 5.63 7.67 -3.92
CA LEU A 68 6.14 8.11 -5.22
C LEU A 68 7.35 9.02 -5.00
N ASP A 69 8.47 8.56 -5.52
CA ASP A 69 9.72 9.27 -5.78
C ASP A 69 9.69 9.91 -7.18
N CYS A 70 10.79 10.54 -7.60
CA CYS A 70 10.93 11.06 -8.96
C CYS A 70 12.25 10.61 -9.60
N ILE A 71 12.17 10.19 -10.87
CA ILE A 71 13.32 10.07 -11.75
C ILE A 71 13.38 11.34 -12.60
N LEU A 72 14.56 11.92 -12.75
CA LEU A 72 14.78 13.14 -13.52
C LEU A 72 15.92 12.96 -14.51
N VAL A 73 15.93 13.76 -15.56
CA VAL A 73 17.06 13.90 -16.47
C VAL A 73 17.58 15.32 -16.33
N THR A 74 18.75 15.47 -15.70
CA THR A 74 19.44 16.75 -15.54
C THR A 74 20.27 17.08 -16.77
N TYR A 75 20.46 18.37 -17.04
CA TYR A 75 21.31 18.84 -18.12
C TYR A 75 22.29 19.88 -17.59
N ASN A 76 23.59 19.65 -17.80
CA ASN A 76 24.65 20.53 -17.31
C ASN A 76 25.33 21.32 -18.45
N GLY A 77 24.58 21.72 -19.48
CA GLY A 77 25.10 22.47 -20.65
C GLY A 77 25.80 21.62 -21.72
N THR A 78 26.20 20.39 -21.42
CA THR A 78 26.93 19.51 -22.36
C THR A 78 26.43 18.09 -22.35
N HIS A 79 26.04 17.57 -21.18
CA HIS A 79 25.65 16.18 -21.00
C HIS A 79 24.31 16.05 -20.28
N TYR A 80 23.54 15.05 -20.69
CA TYR A 80 22.36 14.58 -19.98
C TYR A 80 22.77 13.50 -18.97
N GLN A 81 22.25 13.62 -17.75
CA GLN A 81 22.50 12.65 -16.69
C GLN A 81 21.18 12.27 -16.01
N ALA A 82 21.03 10.99 -15.68
CA ALA A 82 19.88 10.52 -14.92
C ALA A 82 20.09 10.84 -13.43
N GLY A 83 19.07 11.44 -12.83
CA GLY A 83 18.99 11.73 -11.40
C GLY A 83 17.78 11.02 -10.77
N ALA A 84 17.87 10.76 -9.47
CA ALA A 84 16.79 10.22 -8.68
C ALA A 84 16.56 11.12 -7.47
N PHE A 85 15.33 11.57 -7.29
CA PHE A 85 14.89 12.29 -6.11
C PHE A 85 14.05 11.35 -5.26
N LYS A 86 14.57 10.97 -4.10
CA LYS A 86 13.83 10.18 -3.12
C LYS A 86 12.94 11.08 -2.29
N ASN A 87 11.66 10.74 -2.24
CA ASN A 87 10.69 11.42 -1.40
C ASN A 87 10.77 10.88 0.03
N SER A 88 11.22 11.70 0.97
CA SER A 88 11.20 11.39 2.40
C SER A 88 9.90 11.89 3.03
N LEU A 89 8.78 11.24 2.72
CA LEU A 89 7.53 11.51 3.43
C LEU A 89 7.57 10.81 4.80
N ASP A 90 7.71 11.61 5.86
CA ASP A 90 7.60 11.18 7.26
C ASP A 90 6.14 11.31 7.72
N TYR A 91 5.23 10.57 7.09
CA TYR A 91 3.79 10.76 7.27
C TYR A 91 3.04 9.45 7.47
N ASP A 92 2.08 9.46 8.41
CA ASP A 92 0.99 8.49 8.58
C ASP A 92 -0.01 8.53 7.40
N ALA A 93 0.50 8.56 6.16
CA ALA A 93 -0.31 8.59 4.96
C ALA A 93 -0.55 7.16 4.47
N ASN A 94 -1.82 6.79 4.39
CA ASN A 94 -2.22 5.49 3.90
C ASN A 94 -2.47 5.53 2.39
N PHE A 95 -2.25 4.40 1.74
CA PHE A 95 -2.52 4.24 0.31
C PHE A 95 -3.09 2.87 0.01
N ILE A 96 -3.65 2.71 -1.19
CA ILE A 96 -3.91 1.40 -1.79
C ILE A 96 -3.22 1.33 -3.14
N LYS A 97 -2.52 0.21 -3.36
CA LYS A 97 -1.80 -0.09 -4.59
C LYS A 97 -2.50 -1.24 -5.30
N VAL A 98 -3.01 -1.02 -6.51
CA VAL A 98 -3.75 -2.01 -7.29
C VAL A 98 -3.07 -2.26 -8.62
N MET A 99 -2.75 -3.53 -8.89
CA MET A 99 -2.15 -4.02 -10.13
C MET A 99 -3.10 -5.00 -10.79
N VAL A 100 -3.50 -4.74 -12.02
CA VAL A 100 -4.31 -5.63 -12.84
C VAL A 100 -3.41 -6.29 -13.88
N LEU A 101 -3.32 -7.60 -13.84
CA LEU A 101 -2.50 -8.37 -14.76
C LEU A 101 -3.36 -9.01 -15.86
N THR A 102 -2.75 -9.45 -16.95
CA THR A 102 -3.37 -10.47 -17.80
C THR A 102 -3.41 -11.79 -17.05
N GLY A 103 -4.41 -12.63 -17.35
CA GLY A 103 -4.50 -13.97 -16.77
C GLY A 103 -4.53 -15.01 -17.87
N LEU A 104 -3.39 -15.34 -18.46
CA LEU A 104 -3.30 -16.37 -19.49
C LEU A 104 -3.01 -17.73 -18.86
N THR A 105 -3.68 -18.78 -19.34
CA THR A 105 -3.39 -20.16 -18.95
C THR A 105 -2.84 -20.91 -20.14
N ASN A 106 -1.75 -21.64 -19.95
CA ASN A 106 -1.22 -22.53 -20.98
C ASN A 106 -1.66 -23.98 -20.69
N LYS A 107 -2.25 -24.67 -21.68
CA LYS A 107 -2.67 -26.08 -21.58
C LYS A 107 -1.48 -27.07 -21.56
N HIS A 108 -0.31 -26.64 -22.01
CA HIS A 108 0.93 -27.43 -22.00
C HIS A 108 1.78 -27.20 -20.74
N SER A 109 1.48 -26.20 -19.92
CA SER A 109 2.23 -25.99 -18.67
C SER A 109 1.91 -27.09 -17.66
N GLN A 110 2.96 -27.61 -17.00
CA GLN A 110 2.82 -28.57 -15.91
C GLN A 110 1.93 -28.02 -14.79
N MET A 111 1.12 -28.90 -14.19
CA MET A 111 0.33 -28.55 -13.02
C MET A 111 1.22 -28.61 -11.77
N ILE A 112 1.08 -27.61 -10.91
CA ILE A 112 1.83 -27.51 -9.66
C ILE A 112 0.95 -27.97 -8.51
N ASN A 113 1.49 -28.75 -7.59
CA ASN A 113 0.82 -29.09 -6.34
C ASN A 113 0.72 -27.82 -5.47
N GLY A 114 -0.47 -27.26 -5.33
CA GLY A 114 -0.75 -26.21 -4.35
C GLY A 114 -1.26 -26.80 -3.04
N ARG A 115 -1.36 -25.95 -1.99
CA ARG A 115 -1.91 -26.33 -0.67
C ARG A 115 -3.30 -26.99 -0.72
N VAL A 116 -4.07 -26.72 -1.79
CA VAL A 116 -5.45 -27.22 -1.99
C VAL A 116 -5.56 -27.86 -3.37
N GLY A 117 -4.65 -28.79 -3.69
CA GLY A 117 -4.67 -29.58 -4.93
C GLY A 117 -3.82 -29.02 -6.08
N LYS A 118 -3.82 -29.75 -7.21
CA LYS A 118 -3.06 -29.41 -8.43
C LYS A 118 -3.66 -28.21 -9.14
N LYS A 119 -2.83 -27.21 -9.46
CA LYS A 119 -3.23 -25.95 -10.10
C LYS A 119 -2.31 -25.65 -11.27
N ARG A 120 -2.86 -25.17 -12.39
CA ARG A 120 -2.06 -24.61 -13.48
C ARG A 120 -1.61 -23.20 -13.14
N ARG A 121 -0.39 -22.82 -13.54
CA ARG A 121 0.06 -21.43 -13.44
C ARG A 121 -0.75 -20.55 -14.39
N THR A 122 -1.19 -19.43 -13.87
CA THR A 122 -1.64 -18.29 -14.66
C THR A 122 -0.44 -17.38 -14.88
N TYR A 123 -0.18 -17.04 -16.13
CA TYR A 123 0.86 -16.08 -16.52
C TYR A 123 0.20 -14.74 -16.79
N GLY A 124 0.88 -13.67 -16.43
CA GLY A 124 0.35 -12.33 -16.55
C GLY A 124 1.44 -11.31 -16.80
N THR A 125 1.13 -10.33 -17.63
CA THR A 125 1.86 -9.07 -17.76
C THR A 125 0.92 -7.93 -17.37
N ASN A 126 1.43 -6.72 -17.20
CA ASN A 126 0.62 -5.56 -16.88
C ASN A 126 -0.37 -5.31 -18.02
N LEU A 127 -1.66 -5.24 -17.68
CA LEU A 127 -2.72 -5.01 -18.65
C LEU A 127 -3.04 -3.50 -18.70
N PRO A 128 -2.85 -2.81 -19.84
CA PRO A 128 -3.26 -1.41 -19.99
C PRO A 128 -4.78 -1.30 -20.15
N GLY A 129 -5.38 -0.28 -19.54
CA GLY A 129 -6.80 0.06 -19.73
C GLY A 129 -7.83 -0.41 -18.67
N PRO A 130 -7.58 -1.40 -17.78
CA PRO A 130 -8.51 -1.69 -16.69
C PRO A 130 -8.85 -0.44 -15.88
N SER A 131 -10.12 -0.24 -15.59
CA SER A 131 -10.56 0.82 -14.69
C SER A 131 -10.48 0.32 -13.26
N ILE A 132 -9.86 1.10 -12.38
CA ILE A 132 -9.76 0.78 -10.97
C ILE A 132 -10.42 1.92 -10.22
N SER A 133 -11.39 1.61 -9.36
CA SER A 133 -12.01 2.58 -8.48
C SER A 133 -12.03 2.09 -7.04
N TYR A 134 -12.03 3.03 -6.12
CA TYR A 134 -12.23 2.75 -4.70
C TYR A 134 -13.33 3.64 -4.14
N LYS A 135 -13.93 3.17 -3.06
CA LYS A 135 -14.90 3.91 -2.25
C LYS A 135 -14.60 3.60 -0.79
N THR A 136 -14.55 4.65 0.03
CA THR A 136 -14.26 4.57 1.46
C THR A 136 -14.94 5.72 2.20
N THR A 137 -15.11 5.56 3.51
CA THR A 137 -15.63 6.59 4.40
C THR A 137 -14.50 7.12 5.28
N THR A 138 -14.30 8.43 5.27
CA THR A 138 -13.28 9.12 6.09
C THR A 138 -13.64 9.08 7.57
N GLN A 139 -12.68 9.43 8.45
CA GLN A 139 -12.92 9.51 9.89
C GLN A 139 -14.01 10.52 10.24
N GLU A 140 -14.15 11.58 9.45
CA GLU A 140 -15.16 12.62 9.60
C GLU A 140 -16.54 12.20 9.05
N GLY A 141 -16.70 10.94 8.61
CA GLY A 141 -17.94 10.42 8.05
C GLY A 141 -18.21 10.82 6.59
N ASN A 142 -17.29 11.55 5.95
CA ASN A 142 -17.44 11.94 4.55
C ASN A 142 -17.09 10.78 3.61
N LEU A 143 -17.92 10.60 2.58
CA LEU A 143 -17.66 9.63 1.53
C LEU A 143 -16.53 10.11 0.61
N ARG A 144 -15.55 9.25 0.36
CA ARG A 144 -14.50 9.42 -0.64
C ARG A 144 -14.53 8.32 -1.67
N HIS A 145 -14.27 8.68 -2.90
CA HIS A 145 -14.11 7.75 -4.00
C HIS A 145 -13.13 8.32 -5.01
N GLY A 146 -12.46 7.44 -5.73
CA GLY A 146 -11.56 7.80 -6.81
C GLY A 146 -11.57 6.71 -7.85
N VAL A 147 -11.26 7.10 -9.09
CA VAL A 147 -11.16 6.18 -10.22
C VAL A 147 -9.95 6.57 -11.06
N SER A 148 -9.20 5.57 -11.50
CA SER A 148 -8.11 5.76 -12.44
C SER A 148 -7.97 4.51 -13.30
N PRO A 149 -7.73 4.66 -14.62
CA PRO A 149 -7.27 3.55 -15.44
C PRO A 149 -5.86 3.12 -15.03
N GLN A 150 -5.51 1.88 -15.36
CA GLN A 150 -4.13 1.40 -15.27
C GLN A 150 -3.33 1.72 -16.54
N MET A 151 -2.11 2.21 -16.35
CA MET A 151 -1.19 2.64 -17.42
C MET A 151 -1.86 3.57 -18.46
N PRO A 152 -2.53 4.67 -18.04
CA PRO A 152 -2.98 5.69 -18.99
C PRO A 152 -1.76 6.33 -19.67
N GLN A 153 -1.81 6.49 -20.98
CA GLN A 153 -0.75 7.17 -21.73
C GLN A 153 -1.37 8.24 -22.64
N SER A 154 -1.00 9.49 -22.40
CA SER A 154 -1.37 10.63 -23.25
C SER A 154 -0.16 11.42 -23.76
N ALA A 155 1.03 11.23 -23.18
CA ALA A 155 2.25 11.95 -23.53
C ALA A 155 3.32 11.01 -24.13
N HIS A 156 4.24 11.60 -24.89
CA HIS A 156 5.46 10.93 -25.34
C HIS A 156 6.43 10.74 -24.16
N PHE A 157 7.16 9.62 -24.13
CA PHE A 157 8.11 9.28 -23.06
C PHE A 157 7.52 9.22 -21.63
N SER A 158 6.21 8.97 -21.49
CA SER A 158 5.60 8.78 -20.17
C SER A 158 6.08 7.48 -19.52
N LEU A 159 6.68 7.58 -18.34
CA LEU A 159 7.04 6.41 -17.54
C LEU A 159 5.86 5.99 -16.66
N ASN A 160 5.09 5.01 -17.14
CA ASN A 160 3.94 4.49 -16.40
C ASN A 160 4.36 3.41 -15.41
N LEU A 161 3.80 3.49 -14.21
CA LEU A 161 3.92 2.42 -13.22
C LEU A 161 3.04 1.22 -13.60
N PRO A 162 3.45 0.00 -13.26
CA PRO A 162 2.70 -1.21 -13.58
C PRO A 162 1.44 -1.42 -12.71
N TYR A 163 1.08 -0.42 -11.91
CA TYR A 163 -0.04 -0.40 -10.99
C TYR A 163 -0.53 1.03 -10.81
N THR A 164 -1.72 1.15 -10.22
CA THR A 164 -2.31 2.42 -9.82
C THR A 164 -2.25 2.55 -8.30
N ILE A 165 -1.83 3.72 -7.81
CA ILE A 165 -1.86 4.04 -6.38
C ILE A 165 -2.95 5.08 -6.11
N PHE A 166 -3.73 4.86 -5.06
CA PHE A 166 -4.66 5.83 -4.51
C PHE A 166 -4.21 6.26 -3.12
N GLY A 167 -4.06 7.56 -2.91
CA GLY A 167 -3.83 8.13 -1.58
C GLY A 167 -5.12 8.14 -0.76
N LEU A 168 -5.05 7.71 0.49
CA LEU A 168 -6.18 7.68 1.43
C LEU A 168 -6.05 8.75 2.53
N GLY A 169 -4.98 9.55 2.51
CA GLY A 169 -4.64 10.48 3.58
C GLY A 169 -4.37 9.76 4.88
N ARG A 170 -4.74 10.37 6.00
CA ARG A 170 -4.59 9.78 7.35
C ARG A 170 -5.73 8.85 7.74
N THR A 171 -6.44 8.24 6.78
CA THR A 171 -7.58 7.34 7.06
C THR A 171 -7.05 5.93 7.30
N PRO A 172 -6.97 5.40 8.53
CA PRO A 172 -6.43 4.06 8.82
C PRO A 172 -7.47 2.96 8.64
N ASN A 173 -8.73 3.33 8.38
CA ASN A 173 -9.83 2.39 8.26
C ASN A 173 -9.69 1.55 6.98
N PHE A 174 -10.30 0.37 6.99
CA PHE A 174 -10.46 -0.43 5.79
C PHE A 174 -11.12 0.38 4.68
N VAL A 175 -10.67 0.15 3.44
CA VAL A 175 -11.35 0.70 2.28
C VAL A 175 -12.58 -0.14 2.02
N ASP A 176 -13.76 0.50 2.09
CA ASP A 176 -15.06 -0.14 2.02
C ASP A 176 -15.19 -1.03 0.79
N SER A 177 -14.77 -0.52 -0.37
CA SER A 177 -14.74 -1.30 -1.60
C SER A 177 -13.70 -0.82 -2.61
N VAL A 178 -13.09 -1.77 -3.32
CA VAL A 178 -12.29 -1.57 -4.53
C VAL A 178 -12.96 -2.32 -5.66
N THR A 179 -13.23 -1.63 -6.77
CA THR A 179 -13.84 -2.20 -7.97
C THR A 179 -12.84 -2.14 -9.12
N VAL A 180 -12.64 -3.28 -9.78
CA VAL A 180 -11.87 -3.36 -11.04
C VAL A 180 -12.82 -3.67 -12.18
N GLY A 181 -12.73 -2.89 -13.27
CA GLY A 181 -13.48 -3.06 -14.50
C GLY A 181 -12.55 -3.41 -15.67
N LEU A 182 -12.99 -4.35 -16.51
CA LEU A 182 -12.34 -4.74 -17.75
C LEU A 182 -13.39 -5.30 -18.73
N SER A 183 -13.40 -4.80 -19.97
CA SER A 183 -14.24 -5.31 -21.07
C SER A 183 -15.71 -5.54 -20.67
N ASN A 184 -16.39 -4.48 -20.22
CA ASN A 184 -17.77 -4.45 -19.72
C ASN A 184 -18.08 -5.32 -18.49
N ASN A 185 -17.08 -6.02 -17.95
CA ASN A 185 -17.19 -6.80 -16.74
C ASN A 185 -16.54 -6.03 -15.59
N SER A 186 -17.07 -6.19 -14.38
CA SER A 186 -16.43 -5.62 -13.20
C SER A 186 -16.59 -6.54 -12.00
N ARG A 187 -15.63 -6.44 -11.08
CA ARG A 187 -15.67 -7.12 -9.80
C ARG A 187 -15.32 -6.14 -8.69
N CYS A 188 -16.11 -6.22 -7.62
CA CYS A 188 -15.90 -5.48 -6.39
C CYS A 188 -15.35 -6.41 -5.31
N TRP A 189 -14.39 -5.90 -4.53
CA TRP A 189 -13.90 -6.52 -3.30
C TRP A 189 -14.07 -5.52 -2.16
N THR A 190 -14.48 -6.00 -1.00
CA THR A 190 -14.79 -5.17 0.16
C THR A 190 -13.73 -5.31 1.25
N GLN A 191 -13.69 -4.32 2.16
CA GLN A 191 -12.85 -4.33 3.36
C GLN A 191 -11.36 -4.54 3.07
N ILE A 192 -10.82 -3.75 2.14
CA ILE A 192 -9.41 -3.85 1.76
C ILE A 192 -8.53 -3.13 2.79
N ILE A 193 -7.47 -3.81 3.23
CA ILE A 193 -6.50 -3.27 4.20
C ILE A 193 -5.69 -2.14 3.53
N PRO A 194 -5.58 -0.95 4.14
CA PRO A 194 -4.66 0.08 3.65
C PRO A 194 -3.20 -0.39 3.67
N ASN A 195 -2.33 0.30 2.94
CA ASN A 195 -0.91 -0.01 2.80
C ASN A 195 -0.66 -1.44 2.31
N SER A 196 -1.57 -1.95 1.49
CA SER A 196 -1.48 -3.27 0.87
C SER A 196 -1.40 -3.12 -0.65
N GLN A 197 -0.79 -4.14 -1.26
CA GLN A 197 -0.75 -4.31 -2.69
C GLN A 197 -1.75 -5.39 -3.11
N MET A 198 -2.72 -5.00 -3.92
CA MET A 198 -3.73 -5.88 -4.48
C MET A 198 -3.38 -6.22 -5.93
N VAL A 199 -3.13 -7.50 -6.21
CA VAL A 199 -2.91 -8.01 -7.56
C VAL A 199 -4.17 -8.72 -8.04
N VAL A 200 -4.77 -8.19 -9.11
CA VAL A 200 -6.00 -8.69 -9.71
C VAL A 200 -5.69 -9.42 -11.00
N ILE A 201 -6.20 -10.65 -11.10
CA ILE A 201 -6.08 -11.53 -12.27
C ILE A 201 -7.49 -11.74 -12.83
N PRO A 202 -7.89 -11.01 -13.88
CA PRO A 202 -9.21 -11.05 -14.48
C PRO A 202 -9.34 -12.24 -15.45
N TRP A 203 -9.26 -13.47 -14.92
CA TRP A 203 -9.41 -14.69 -15.70
C TRP A 203 -10.51 -15.62 -15.15
N PRO A 204 -11.42 -16.12 -16.00
CA PRO A 204 -11.67 -15.71 -17.38
C PRO A 204 -12.24 -14.28 -17.48
N VAL A 205 -11.87 -13.52 -18.52
CA VAL A 205 -12.28 -12.10 -18.67
C VAL A 205 -13.81 -11.95 -18.65
N ASN A 206 -14.54 -12.84 -19.32
CA ASN A 206 -16.00 -12.79 -19.42
C ASN A 206 -16.75 -13.24 -18.14
N GLN A 207 -16.04 -13.70 -17.11
CA GLN A 207 -16.64 -14.23 -15.88
C GLN A 207 -16.03 -13.53 -14.66
N ALA A 208 -16.48 -12.29 -14.41
CA ALA A 208 -15.96 -11.44 -13.33
C ALA A 208 -15.91 -12.15 -11.97
N TRP A 209 -16.94 -12.93 -11.63
CA TRP A 209 -17.04 -13.68 -10.38
C TRP A 209 -15.95 -14.75 -10.17
N LYS A 210 -15.18 -15.12 -11.21
CA LYS A 210 -14.00 -16.00 -11.10
C LYS A 210 -12.68 -15.26 -10.93
N TRP A 211 -12.66 -13.94 -11.15
CA TRP A 211 -11.43 -13.15 -11.06
C TRP A 211 -10.80 -13.24 -9.68
N LYS A 212 -9.49 -13.40 -9.63
CA LYS A 212 -8.79 -13.57 -8.36
C LYS A 212 -8.13 -12.27 -7.98
N ALA A 213 -8.24 -11.90 -6.70
CA ALA A 213 -7.42 -10.85 -6.11
C ALA A 213 -6.51 -11.49 -5.07
N GLN A 214 -5.23 -11.16 -5.13
CA GLN A 214 -4.22 -11.55 -4.15
C GLN A 214 -3.78 -10.29 -3.42
N LEU A 215 -3.90 -10.30 -2.10
CA LEU A 215 -3.49 -9.18 -1.26
C LEU A 215 -2.12 -9.50 -0.67
N PHE A 216 -1.18 -8.59 -0.87
CA PHE A 216 0.14 -8.62 -0.27
C PHE A 216 0.22 -7.47 0.72
N VAL A 217 0.52 -7.78 1.97
CA VAL A 217 0.70 -6.79 3.02
C VAL A 217 2.18 -6.76 3.35
N THR A 218 2.82 -5.62 3.19
CA THR A 218 4.22 -5.45 3.58
C THR A 218 4.25 -5.31 5.11
N PRO A 219 4.87 -6.23 5.85
CA PRO A 219 4.95 -6.11 7.29
C PRO A 219 5.81 -4.90 7.64
N SER A 220 5.23 -3.91 8.32
CA SER A 220 5.99 -2.75 8.78
C SER A 220 6.88 -3.14 9.97
N LYS A 221 8.01 -2.45 10.14
CA LYS A 221 8.89 -2.63 11.31
C LYS A 221 8.11 -2.45 12.62
N LEU A 222 7.13 -1.54 12.64
CA LEU A 222 6.23 -1.30 13.76
C LEU A 222 5.41 -2.55 14.11
N ILE A 223 4.82 -3.24 13.12
CA ILE A 223 4.06 -4.47 13.38
C ILE A 223 4.96 -5.53 14.01
N LEU A 224 6.19 -5.70 13.53
CA LEU A 224 7.14 -6.66 14.10
C LEU A 224 7.52 -6.30 15.55
N MET A 225 7.77 -5.02 15.82
CA MET A 225 8.04 -4.53 17.17
C MET A 225 6.84 -4.75 18.11
N SER A 226 5.62 -4.50 17.64
CA SER A 226 4.39 -4.74 18.40
C SER A 226 4.19 -6.22 18.71
N VAL A 227 4.44 -7.12 17.75
CA VAL A 227 4.38 -8.57 17.99
C VAL A 227 5.42 -8.99 19.02
N ALA A 228 6.65 -8.48 18.93
CA ALA A 228 7.70 -8.77 19.90
C ALA A 228 7.33 -8.26 21.30
N ALA A 229 6.82 -7.03 21.40
CA ALA A 229 6.36 -6.45 22.66
C ALA A 229 5.19 -7.23 23.27
N LEU A 230 4.18 -7.59 22.46
CA LEU A 230 3.05 -8.40 22.90
C LEU A 230 3.50 -9.78 23.39
N THR A 231 4.41 -10.41 22.66
CA THR A 231 4.98 -11.71 23.03
C THR A 231 5.74 -11.63 24.35
N ALA A 232 6.52 -10.57 24.56
CA ALA A 232 7.22 -10.33 25.82
C ALA A 232 6.26 -10.15 27.00
N VAL A 233 5.19 -9.37 26.82
CA VAL A 233 4.17 -9.16 27.85
C VAL A 233 3.41 -10.46 28.15
N CYS A 234 2.96 -11.18 27.13
CA CYS A 234 2.30 -12.48 27.30
C CYS A 234 3.22 -13.51 27.98
N GLY A 235 4.50 -13.53 27.62
CA GLY A 235 5.50 -14.38 28.26
C GLY A 235 5.70 -14.05 29.73
N MET A 236 5.81 -12.76 30.07
CA MET A 236 5.92 -12.29 31.46
C MET A 236 4.71 -12.73 32.29
N ILE A 237 3.49 -12.52 31.78
CA ILE A 237 2.25 -12.93 32.46
C ILE A 237 2.24 -14.45 32.68
N THR A 238 2.65 -15.22 31.66
CA THR A 238 2.71 -16.70 31.75
C THR A 238 3.70 -17.16 32.82
N VAL A 239 4.86 -16.50 32.96
CA VAL A 239 5.83 -16.79 34.01
C VAL A 239 5.25 -16.49 35.38
N ILE A 240 4.58 -15.35 35.57
CA ILE A 240 3.93 -14.98 36.84
C ILE A 240 2.88 -16.02 37.23
N ILE A 241 2.01 -16.41 36.29
CA ILE A 241 1.00 -17.45 36.50
C ILE A 241 1.68 -18.78 36.85
N GLY A 242 2.75 -19.16 36.15
CA GLY A 242 3.50 -20.38 36.43
C GLY A 242 4.11 -20.42 37.82
N VAL A 243 4.69 -19.30 38.29
CA VAL A 243 5.26 -19.18 39.64
C VAL A 243 4.16 -19.27 40.70
N LEU A 244 3.05 -18.56 40.51
CA LEU A 244 1.90 -18.61 41.42
C LEU A 244 1.32 -20.03 41.51
N HIS A 245 1.15 -20.68 40.36
CA HIS A 245 0.62 -22.05 40.31
C HIS A 245 1.58 -23.07 40.95
N TRP A 246 2.89 -22.89 40.79
CA TRP A 246 3.87 -23.70 41.51
C TRP A 246 3.73 -23.51 43.03
N LYS A 247 3.62 -22.26 43.49
CA LYS A 247 3.49 -21.94 44.91
C LYS A 247 2.23 -22.56 45.51
N GLU A 248 1.10 -22.39 44.83
CA GLU A 248 -0.19 -23.01 45.19
C GLU A 248 -0.06 -24.53 45.30
N ARG A 249 0.58 -25.18 44.32
CA ARG A 249 0.78 -26.64 44.33
C ARG A 249 1.69 -27.12 45.47
N GLN A 250 2.58 -26.27 45.98
CA GLN A 250 3.42 -26.59 47.15
C GLN A 250 2.63 -26.45 48.46
N GLU A 251 1.76 -25.45 48.55
CA GLU A 251 0.85 -25.26 49.69
C GLU A 251 -0.14 -26.43 49.78
N ASP A 252 -0.78 -26.82 48.66
CA ASP A 252 -1.67 -28.00 48.58
C ASP A 252 -0.97 -29.30 49.03
N LYS A 253 0.31 -29.47 48.67
CA LYS A 253 1.09 -30.65 49.09
C LYS A 253 1.33 -30.65 50.60
N LYS A 254 1.58 -29.50 51.21
CA LYS A 254 1.75 -29.38 52.66
C LYS A 254 0.44 -29.67 53.40
N GLU A 255 -0.68 -29.15 52.90
CA GLU A 255 -2.00 -29.42 53.50
C GLU A 255 -2.36 -30.90 53.46
N ARG A 256 -2.20 -31.56 52.31
CA ARG A 256 -2.46 -33.01 52.18
C ARG A 256 -1.59 -33.87 53.11
N LEU A 257 -0.33 -33.51 53.28
CA LEU A 257 0.55 -34.18 54.25
C LEU A 257 0.00 -34.01 55.68
N SER A 258 -0.40 -32.79 56.05
CA SER A 258 -0.98 -32.53 57.38
C SER A 258 -2.30 -33.29 57.63
N GLU A 259 -3.17 -33.42 56.62
CA GLU A 259 -4.40 -34.20 56.72
C GLU A 259 -4.11 -35.70 56.87
N SER A 260 -3.15 -36.25 56.11
CA SER A 260 -2.78 -37.67 56.23
C SER A 260 -2.22 -38.03 57.62
N HIS A 261 -1.51 -37.11 58.26
CA HIS A 261 -1.07 -37.27 59.65
C HIS A 261 -2.22 -37.14 60.67
N ARG A 262 -3.28 -36.39 60.36
CA ARG A 262 -4.46 -36.25 61.23
C ARG A 262 -5.34 -37.51 61.22
N PHE A 263 -5.45 -38.22 60.09
CA PHE A 263 -6.20 -39.48 60.01
C PHE A 263 -5.57 -40.64 60.79
N HIS A 264 -4.25 -40.63 61.03
CA HIS A 264 -3.60 -41.67 61.82
C HIS A 264 -3.88 -41.55 63.34
N PHE A 265 -4.36 -40.41 63.82
CA PHE A 265 -4.67 -40.18 65.23
C PHE A 265 -6.13 -40.40 65.61
N ASP A 266 -7.05 -40.49 64.65
CA ASP A 266 -8.50 -40.64 64.89
C ASP A 266 -8.98 -42.11 64.83
N ALA A 267 -8.03 -43.06 64.64
CA ALA A 267 -8.29 -44.50 64.53
C ALA A 267 -7.72 -45.32 65.73
N MET A 268 -7.35 -44.66 66.82
CA MET A 268 -7.00 -45.24 68.13
C MET A 268 -7.96 -44.72 69.20
#